data_AF-A0A4W3JH56-F1
#
_entry.id   AF-A0A4W3JH56-F1
#
_cell.length_a   1.000
_cell.length_b   1.000
_cell.length_c   1.000
_cell.angle_alpha   90.00
_cell.angle_beta   90.00
_cell.angle_gamma   90.00
#
_symmetry.space_group_name_H-M   'P 1'
#
loop_
_entity.id
_entity.type
_entity.pdbx_description
1 polymer ?
#
loop_
_entity_poly.entity_id
_entity_poly.type
_entity_poly.pdbx_seq_one_letter_code
_entity_poly.pdbx_strand_id
1 'polypeptide(L)'
;TFFAAFLNLLVSTFVVFLIFVASTIVSVGFNMWCDAITENGSVPNSCEELQDTDLELKLDNSSFYDQFAVIQFGLWAGWVVWMGITILAFLKVYQNYRQEDLLDSLVQEKELLIARSSTRGSEEDEKNGMI
;
A
#
# COMPACT_ATOMS: atom_id res chain seq x y z
N THR A 1 3.80 -19.10 1.25
CA THR A 1 4.26 -18.81 -0.14
C THR A 1 4.86 -17.42 -0.21
N PHE A 2 6.17 -17.30 0.02
CA PHE A 2 6.90 -16.01 0.03
C PHE A 2 6.79 -15.25 -1.30
N PHE A 3 6.87 -15.96 -2.43
CA PHE A 3 6.74 -15.38 -3.77
C PHE A 3 5.39 -14.70 -4.02
N ALA A 4 4.29 -15.26 -3.51
CA ALA A 4 2.96 -14.66 -3.64
C ALA A 4 2.84 -13.36 -2.81
N ALA A 5 3.43 -13.36 -1.63
CA ALA A 5 3.54 -12.20 -0.76
C ALA A 5 4.37 -11.07 -1.41
N PHE A 6 5.51 -11.43 -2.01
CA PHE A 6 6.37 -10.52 -2.76
C PHE A 6 5.67 -9.94 -4.00
N LEU A 7 4.99 -10.77 -4.79
CA LEU A 7 4.21 -10.33 -5.95
C LEU A 7 3.10 -9.37 -5.54
N ASN A 8 2.38 -9.64 -4.46
CA ASN A 8 1.35 -8.73 -3.95
C ASN A 8 1.94 -7.36 -3.57
N LEU A 9 3.11 -7.34 -2.93
CA LEU A 9 3.81 -6.11 -2.56
C LEU A 9 4.23 -5.32 -3.82
N LEU A 10 4.80 -6.01 -4.81
CA LEU A 10 5.24 -5.40 -6.07
C LEU A 10 4.06 -4.82 -6.86
N VAL A 11 2.97 -5.58 -7.01
CA VAL A 11 1.74 -5.12 -7.66
C VAL A 11 1.12 -3.96 -6.88
N SER A 12 1.05 -4.04 -5.55
CA SER A 12 0.50 -2.96 -4.72
C SER A 12 1.30 -1.67 -4.88
N THR A 13 2.63 -1.76 -4.86
CA THR A 13 3.53 -0.60 -5.05
C THR A 13 3.38 0.01 -6.44
N PHE A 14 3.27 -0.83 -7.48
CA PHE A 14 3.04 -0.37 -8.84
C PHE A 14 1.69 0.36 -8.98
N VAL A 15 0.64 -0.17 -8.38
CA VAL A 15 -0.69 0.46 -8.36
C VAL A 15 -0.67 1.80 -7.61
N VAL A 16 0.01 1.89 -6.46
CA VAL A 16 0.21 3.17 -5.75
C VAL A 16 0.86 4.21 -6.66
N PHE A 17 1.91 3.82 -7.38
CA PHE A 17 2.62 4.72 -8.27
C PHE A 17 1.75 5.19 -9.44
N LEU A 18 0.99 4.29 -10.06
CA LEU A 18 0.05 4.66 -11.13
C LEU A 18 -1.04 5.61 -10.65
N ILE A 19 -1.62 5.36 -9.47
CA ILE A 19 -2.63 6.25 -8.88
C ILE A 19 -2.02 7.62 -8.59
N PHE A 20 -0.81 7.68 -8.06
CA PHE A 20 -0.10 8.94 -7.80
C PHE A 20 0.11 9.76 -9.08
N VAL A 21 0.58 9.10 -10.16
CA VAL A 21 0.80 9.73 -11.46
C VAL A 21 -0.52 10.24 -12.03
N ALA A 22 -1.59 9.44 -11.98
CA ALA A 22 -2.92 9.84 -12.42
C ALA A 22 -3.44 11.07 -11.63
N SER A 23 -3.33 11.05 -10.31
CA SER A 23 -3.72 12.19 -9.46
C SER A 23 -2.93 13.46 -9.79
N THR A 24 -1.64 13.33 -10.07
CA THR A 24 -0.78 14.46 -10.45
C THR A 24 -1.17 15.01 -11.82
N ILE A 25 -1.42 14.14 -12.80
CA ILE A 25 -1.87 14.55 -14.15
C ILE A 25 -3.20 15.27 -14.07
N VAL A 26 -4.17 14.77 -13.29
CA VAL A 26 -5.48 15.40 -13.11
C VAL A 26 -5.35 16.76 -12.42
N SER A 27 -4.55 16.86 -11.36
CA SER A 27 -4.37 18.09 -10.60
C SER A 27 -3.63 19.17 -11.41
N VAL A 28 -2.51 18.80 -12.04
CA VAL A 28 -1.70 19.74 -12.85
C VAL A 28 -2.43 20.08 -14.15
N GLY A 29 -3.09 19.11 -14.79
CA GLY A 29 -3.90 19.33 -15.98
C GLY A 29 -5.04 20.30 -15.73
N PHE A 30 -5.71 20.18 -14.57
CA PHE A 30 -6.75 21.13 -14.16
C PHE A 30 -6.18 22.53 -13.91
N ASN A 31 -5.04 22.65 -13.22
CA ASN A 31 -4.38 23.94 -12.99
C ASN A 31 -3.96 24.62 -14.31
N MET A 32 -3.37 23.88 -15.25
CA MET A 32 -2.98 24.43 -16.56
C MET A 32 -4.19 24.84 -17.39
N TRP A 33 -5.27 24.05 -17.36
CA TRP A 33 -6.52 24.39 -18.04
C TRP A 33 -7.14 25.67 -17.46
N CYS A 34 -7.17 25.77 -16.14
CA CYS A 34 -7.66 26.93 -15.41
C CYS A 34 -6.84 28.20 -15.75
N ASP A 35 -5.50 28.09 -15.80
CA ASP A 35 -4.61 29.20 -16.17
C ASP A 35 -4.81 29.66 -17.62
N ALA A 36 -5.04 28.71 -18.55
CA ALA A 36 -5.32 29.00 -19.95
C ALA A 36 -6.68 29.69 -20.17
N ILE A 37 -7.71 29.29 -19.41
CA ILE A 37 -9.06 29.88 -19.49
C ILE A 37 -9.13 31.27 -18.86
N THR A 38 -8.35 31.50 -17.80
CA THR A 38 -8.25 32.79 -17.09
C THR A 38 -7.32 33.77 -17.83
N GLU A 39 -6.88 33.43 -19.05
CA GLU A 39 -5.93 34.19 -19.87
C GLU A 39 -4.73 34.67 -19.03
N ASN A 40 -4.15 33.75 -18.26
CA ASN A 40 -2.99 33.98 -17.43
C ASN A 40 -3.18 35.05 -16.33
N GLY A 41 -4.43 35.25 -15.86
CA GLY A 41 -4.78 36.18 -14.78
C GLY A 41 -5.23 37.57 -15.25
N SER A 42 -5.68 37.73 -16.50
CA SER A 42 -6.18 39.02 -17.03
C SER A 42 -7.56 39.40 -16.48
N VAL A 43 -8.28 38.44 -15.91
CA VAL A 43 -9.59 38.58 -15.27
C VAL A 43 -9.45 38.42 -13.74
N PRO A 44 -10.05 39.32 -12.93
CA PRO A 44 -9.83 39.39 -11.47
C PRO A 44 -10.52 38.28 -10.67
N ASN A 45 -11.27 37.42 -11.35
CA ASN A 45 -12.05 36.35 -10.77
C ASN A 45 -11.19 35.06 -10.78
N SER A 46 -11.03 34.43 -9.63
CA SER A 46 -10.45 33.07 -9.54
C SER A 46 -11.26 32.13 -10.44
N CYS A 47 -10.68 31.05 -10.96
CA CYS A 47 -11.42 30.03 -11.75
C CYS A 47 -12.74 29.56 -11.12
N GLU A 48 -12.84 29.72 -9.81
CA GLU A 48 -14.03 29.52 -8.98
C GLU A 48 -15.20 30.44 -9.36
N GLU A 49 -14.95 31.70 -9.74
CA GLU A 49 -15.96 32.72 -10.04
C GLU A 49 -16.33 32.85 -11.54
N LEU A 50 -15.49 32.42 -12.48
CA LEU A 50 -15.86 32.32 -13.92
C LEU A 50 -16.82 31.14 -14.20
N GLN A 51 -16.93 30.24 -13.25
CA GLN A 51 -17.79 29.06 -13.29
C GLN A 51 -19.14 29.28 -12.60
N ASP A 52 -19.34 30.43 -11.98
CA ASP A 52 -20.56 30.83 -11.27
C ASP A 52 -21.53 31.62 -12.16
N THR A 53 -21.41 31.47 -13.49
CA THR A 53 -22.46 31.95 -14.41
C THR A 53 -23.60 30.93 -14.37
N ASP A 54 -24.55 31.21 -13.49
CA ASP A 54 -25.87 30.58 -13.38
C ASP A 54 -26.44 30.36 -14.80
N LEU A 55 -26.31 29.14 -15.31
CA LEU A 55 -26.93 28.78 -16.58
C LEU A 55 -28.42 28.71 -16.30
N GLU A 56 -29.11 29.79 -16.66
CA GLU A 56 -30.53 30.12 -16.59
C GLU A 56 -31.44 29.07 -17.30
N LEU A 57 -31.30 27.81 -16.94
CA LEU A 57 -32.07 26.68 -17.43
C LEU A 57 -32.40 25.81 -16.22
N LYS A 58 -33.54 26.18 -15.63
CA LYS A 58 -34.36 25.51 -14.63
C LYS A 58 -34.50 23.99 -14.87
N LEU A 59 -33.42 23.25 -14.64
CA LEU A 59 -33.31 21.80 -14.65
C LEU A 59 -32.28 21.44 -13.58
N ASP A 60 -32.76 20.83 -12.50
CA ASP A 60 -31.96 20.27 -11.41
C ASP A 60 -30.74 19.51 -11.95
N ASN A 61 -29.56 20.15 -11.91
CA ASN A 61 -28.30 19.49 -12.22
C ASN A 61 -27.11 20.15 -11.50
N SER A 62 -27.31 20.56 -10.25
CA SER A 62 -26.27 21.07 -9.34
C SER A 62 -25.20 20.03 -8.95
N SER A 63 -25.29 18.80 -9.47
CA SER A 63 -24.44 17.69 -9.05
C SER A 63 -23.12 17.55 -9.82
N PHE A 64 -22.90 18.27 -10.92
CA PHE A 64 -21.71 18.06 -11.76
C PHE A 64 -20.42 18.76 -11.27
N TYR A 65 -20.52 19.71 -10.33
CA TYR A 65 -19.37 20.47 -9.80
C TYR A 65 -18.73 19.89 -8.54
N ASP A 66 -19.57 19.40 -7.62
CA ASP A 66 -19.09 18.54 -6.54
C ASP A 66 -18.31 17.35 -7.11
N GLN A 67 -18.67 16.86 -8.30
CA GLN A 67 -18.02 15.70 -8.90
C GLN A 67 -16.52 15.90 -9.15
N PHE A 68 -16.03 17.03 -9.66
CA PHE A 68 -14.59 17.17 -9.92
C PHE A 68 -13.77 17.37 -8.64
N ALA A 69 -14.29 18.13 -7.67
CA ALA A 69 -13.66 18.30 -6.37
C ALA A 69 -13.66 16.99 -5.56
N VAL A 70 -14.78 16.25 -5.58
CA VAL A 70 -14.92 14.92 -4.97
C VAL A 70 -14.05 13.89 -5.69
N ILE A 71 -13.86 13.98 -7.01
CA ILE A 71 -12.94 13.10 -7.76
C ILE A 71 -11.49 13.37 -7.37
N GLN A 72 -11.05 14.63 -7.31
CA GLN A 72 -9.68 14.97 -6.90
C GLN A 72 -9.42 14.56 -5.44
N PHE A 73 -10.33 14.91 -4.53
CA PHE A 73 -10.22 14.50 -3.13
C PHE A 73 -10.34 12.98 -2.96
N GLY A 74 -11.23 12.33 -3.71
CA GLY A 74 -11.42 10.88 -3.71
C GLY A 74 -10.20 10.13 -4.24
N LEU A 75 -9.49 10.67 -5.23
CA LEU A 75 -8.22 10.14 -5.73
C LEU A 75 -7.11 10.26 -4.69
N TRP A 76 -6.99 11.40 -4.00
CA TRP A 76 -6.03 11.57 -2.91
C TRP A 76 -6.34 10.69 -1.70
N ALA A 77 -7.60 10.62 -1.28
CA ALA A 77 -8.05 9.76 -0.19
C ALA A 77 -7.86 8.28 -0.53
N GLY A 78 -8.22 7.87 -1.76
CA GLY A 78 -8.01 6.52 -2.27
C GLY A 78 -6.52 6.16 -2.33
N TRP A 79 -5.66 7.09 -2.73
CA TRP A 79 -4.21 6.91 -2.70
C TRP A 79 -3.69 6.70 -1.28
N VAL A 80 -4.11 7.50 -0.30
CA VAL A 80 -3.72 7.33 1.11
C VAL A 80 -4.18 5.99 1.68
N VAL A 81 -5.42 5.57 1.37
CA VAL A 81 -5.94 4.26 1.77
C VAL A 81 -5.12 3.13 1.16
N TRP A 82 -4.79 3.22 -0.13
CA TRP A 82 -4.00 2.21 -0.83
C TRP A 82 -2.55 2.13 -0.32
N MET A 83 -1.97 3.27 0.05
CA MET A 83 -0.69 3.34 0.77
C MET A 83 -0.75 2.58 2.11
N GLY A 84 -1.80 2.79 2.91
CA GLY A 84 -2.01 2.06 4.16
C GLY A 84 -2.11 0.55 3.97
N ILE A 85 -2.86 0.09 2.96
CA ILE A 85 -2.98 -1.35 2.61
C ILE A 85 -1.62 -1.92 2.23
N THR A 86 -0.83 -1.19 1.45
CA THR A 86 0.52 -1.61 1.02
C THR A 86 1.44 -1.79 2.23
N ILE A 87 1.40 -0.86 3.20
CA ILE A 87 2.20 -0.95 4.44
C ILE A 87 1.78 -2.17 5.28
N LEU A 88 0.47 -2.41 5.43
CA LEU A 88 -0.03 -3.57 6.17
C LEU A 88 0.37 -4.89 5.49
N ALA A 89 0.31 -4.94 4.16
CA ALA A 89 0.79 -6.08 3.39
C ALA A 89 2.29 -6.30 3.62
N PHE A 90 3.11 -5.24 3.56
CA PHE A 90 4.54 -5.30 3.84
C PHE A 90 4.84 -5.84 5.25
N LEU A 91 4.15 -5.33 6.27
CA LEU A 91 4.29 -5.80 7.65
C LEU A 91 3.92 -7.28 7.80
N LYS A 92 2.85 -7.74 7.13
CA LYS A 92 2.45 -9.14 7.14
C LYS A 92 3.51 -10.04 6.50
N VAL A 93 4.10 -9.60 5.38
CA VAL A 93 5.22 -10.33 4.74
C VAL A 93 6.44 -10.36 5.63
N TYR A 94 6.79 -9.24 6.24
CA TYR A 94 7.94 -9.14 7.16
C TYR A 94 7.76 -10.02 8.41
N GLN A 95 6.57 -10.03 8.99
CA GLN A 95 6.24 -10.92 10.12
C GLN A 95 6.27 -12.38 9.72
N ASN A 96 5.77 -12.74 8.54
CA ASN A 96 5.83 -14.10 8.03
C ASN A 96 7.27 -14.54 7.83
N TYR A 97 8.10 -13.69 7.21
CA TYR A 97 9.54 -13.94 7.05
C TYR A 97 10.25 -14.13 8.40
N ARG A 98 9.96 -13.24 9.37
CA ARG A 98 10.56 -13.34 10.71
C ARG A 98 10.08 -14.55 11.49
N GLN A 99 8.85 -15.02 11.28
CA GLN A 99 8.37 -16.26 11.90
C GLN A 99 9.02 -17.50 11.30
N GLU A 100 9.21 -17.54 9.98
CA GLU A 100 9.90 -18.65 9.31
C GLU A 100 11.33 -18.82 9.87
N ASP A 101 12.07 -17.72 10.04
CA ASP A 101 13.43 -17.73 10.61
C ASP A 101 13.48 -18.19 12.08
N LEU A 102 12.48 -17.78 12.88
CA LEU A 102 12.35 -18.23 14.27
C LEU A 102 11.98 -19.73 14.35
N LEU A 103 11.12 -20.23 13.47
CA LEU A 103 10.78 -21.64 13.45
C LEU A 103 11.98 -22.51 13.06
N ASP A 104 12.76 -22.09 12.06
CA ASP A 104 13.96 -22.83 11.64
C ASP A 104 15.01 -22.90 12.74
N SER A 105 15.25 -21.80 13.47
CA SER A 105 16.17 -21.80 14.61
C SER A 105 15.70 -22.72 15.74
N LEU A 106 14.40 -22.70 16.07
CA LEU A 106 13.82 -23.58 17.08
C LEU A 106 13.89 -25.06 16.66
N VAL A 107 13.60 -25.38 15.39
CA VAL A 107 13.70 -26.75 14.87
C VAL A 107 15.16 -27.21 14.92
N GLN A 108 16.12 -26.38 14.51
CA GLN A 108 17.54 -26.70 14.58
C GLN A 108 18.01 -26.95 16.03
N GLU A 109 17.60 -26.12 16.99
CA GLU A 109 17.92 -26.33 18.40
C GLU A 109 17.31 -27.62 18.94
N LYS A 110 16.08 -27.96 18.53
CA LYS A 110 15.42 -29.23 18.90
C LYS A 110 16.22 -30.43 18.40
N GLU A 111 16.64 -30.42 17.14
CA GLU A 111 17.45 -31.49 16.55
C GLU A 111 18.79 -31.67 17.28
N LEU A 112 19.47 -30.56 17.63
CA LEU A 112 20.72 -30.61 18.41
C LEU A 112 20.52 -31.20 19.81
N LEU A 113 19.41 -30.87 20.48
CA LEU A 113 19.10 -31.42 21.80
C LEU A 113 18.73 -32.90 21.74
N ILE A 114 18.02 -33.34 20.70
CA ILE A 114 17.67 -34.75 20.47
C ILE A 114 18.93 -35.56 20.15
N ALA A 115 19.83 -35.04 19.30
CA ALA A 115 21.09 -35.70 19.00
C ALA A 115 21.94 -35.87 20.26
N ARG A 116 22.05 -34.82 21.09
CA ARG A 116 22.82 -34.87 22.35
C ARG A 116 22.21 -35.81 23.40
N SER A 117 20.89 -35.86 23.52
CA SER A 117 20.23 -36.78 24.45
C SER A 117 20.41 -38.24 24.00
N SER A 118 20.36 -38.50 22.69
CA SER A 118 20.64 -39.82 22.12
C SER A 118 22.06 -40.30 22.42
N THR A 119 23.07 -39.43 22.28
CA THR A 119 24.47 -39.78 22.58
C THR A 119 24.70 -40.09 24.07
N ARG A 120 24.09 -39.33 24.98
CA ARG A 120 24.18 -39.62 26.42
C ARG A 120 23.52 -40.95 26.79
N GLY A 121 22.38 -41.27 26.18
CA GLY A 121 21.70 -42.54 26.40
C GLY A 121 22.55 -43.75 25.98
N SER A 122 23.22 -43.67 24.83
CA SER A 122 24.09 -44.76 24.36
C SER A 122 25.32 -44.98 25.26
N GLU A 123 25.91 -43.91 25.82
CA GLU A 123 27.05 -44.04 26.73
C GLU A 123 26.65 -44.68 28.08
N GLU A 124 25.44 -44.42 28.58
CA GLU A 124 24.92 -45.05 29.81
C GLU A 124 24.56 -46.53 29.60
N ASP A 125 23.97 -46.89 28.45
CA ASP A 125 23.65 -48.28 28.13
C ASP A 125 24.91 -49.13 27.92
N GLU A 126 25.94 -48.59 27.25
CA GLU A 126 27.22 -49.29 27.09
C GLU A 126 27.89 -49.54 28.44
N LYS A 127 27.86 -48.55 29.34
CA LYS A 127 28.45 -48.66 30.67
C LYS A 127 27.70 -49.64 31.58
N ASN A 128 26.39 -49.74 31.46
CA ASN A 128 25.58 -50.70 32.21
C ASN A 128 25.66 -52.13 31.65
N GLY A 129 25.86 -52.29 30.34
CA GLY A 129 26.04 -53.60 29.70
C GLY A 129 27.41 -54.25 29.93
N MET A 130 28.39 -53.48 30.43
CA MET A 130 29.75 -53.96 30.70
C MET A 130 29.95 -54.48 32.15
N ILE A 131 28.89 -54.45 32.98
CA ILE A 131 28.91 -54.88 34.41
C ILE A 131 28.34 -56.29 34.56
#